data_AF-A0A831PTH3-F1
#
_entry.id   AF-A0A831PTH3-F1
#
_cell.length_a   1.000
_cell.length_b   1.000
_cell.length_c   1.000
_cell.angle_alpha   90.00
_cell.angle_beta   90.00
_cell.angle_gamma   90.00
#
_symmetry.space_group_name_H-M   'P 1'
#
loop_
_entity.id
_entity.type
_entity.pdbx_description
1 polymer ?
#
loop_
_entity_poly.entity_id
_entity_poly.type
_entity_poly.pdbx_seq_one_letter_code
_entity_poly.pdbx_strand_id
1 'polypeptide(L)'
;MHTRLTLSLAIAIVTAGPASPVRAQDRESLRPTPQQVLDLKRDAAQALARNEPKRAITLAAQANRAMPDDLEIYSTLVRAHLALGNIPEAEKQAQWMLDLRTEHPLSLQRAADVREALGQFDGAIALLNDAYGRVRTPSEKVAILTQAARLQRKAGREASAQRLIEEARKLAPEEPKP
;
A
#
# COMPACT_ATOMS: atom_id res chain seq x y z
N MET A 1 8.28 -25.90 56.33
CA MET A 1 7.94 -24.92 57.38
C MET A 1 8.86 -23.71 57.24
N HIS A 2 8.25 -22.54 57.06
CA HIS A 2 8.73 -21.19 57.47
C HIS A 2 10.04 -20.65 56.86
N THR A 3 9.95 -19.87 55.77
CA THR A 3 9.88 -18.38 55.69
C THR A 3 11.24 -17.69 55.58
N ARG A 4 11.46 -17.03 54.45
CA ARG A 4 12.52 -16.04 54.22
C ARG A 4 12.20 -14.74 54.98
N LEU A 5 13.16 -14.22 55.73
CA LEU A 5 13.14 -12.86 56.30
C LEU A 5 13.69 -11.82 55.29
N THR A 6 13.22 -10.59 55.48
CA THR A 6 13.09 -9.45 54.56
C THR A 6 14.23 -8.41 54.58
N LEU A 7 14.06 -7.38 53.72
CA LEU A 7 14.65 -6.01 53.67
C LEU A 7 15.90 -5.88 52.75
N SER A 8 15.99 -4.95 51.80
CA SER A 8 15.50 -3.56 51.83
C SER A 8 15.08 -2.96 50.47
N LEU A 9 14.27 -1.93 50.66
CA LEU A 9 13.51 -1.03 49.81
C LEU A 9 14.39 -0.02 49.02
N ALA A 10 14.01 0.28 47.77
CA ALA A 10 14.27 1.58 47.15
C ALA A 10 12.99 2.05 46.43
N ILE A 11 12.35 3.06 47.02
CA ILE A 11 11.19 3.75 46.47
C ILE A 11 11.69 4.89 45.59
N ALA A 12 11.22 4.94 44.35
CA ALA A 12 11.09 6.18 43.59
C ALA A 12 9.67 6.23 43.02
N ILE A 13 8.82 7.04 43.64
CA ILE A 13 7.46 7.34 43.18
C ILE A 13 7.59 8.38 42.06
N VAL A 14 7.26 7.98 40.83
CA VAL A 14 6.75 8.91 39.81
C VAL A 14 5.41 8.36 39.34
N THR A 15 4.41 9.22 39.45
CA THR A 15 2.99 8.96 39.28
C THR A 15 2.62 8.62 37.84
N ALA A 16 2.18 7.38 37.61
CA ALA A 16 1.27 7.01 36.54
C ALA A 16 0.37 5.90 37.10
N GLY A 17 -0.96 6.05 36.98
CA GLY A 17 -1.93 5.06 37.48
C GLY A 17 -1.60 3.65 36.97
N PRO A 18 -2.02 2.58 37.68
CA PRO A 18 -1.62 1.22 37.30
C PRO A 18 -2.18 0.91 35.92
N ALA A 19 -1.31 0.95 34.90
CA ALA A 19 -1.54 0.25 33.65
C ALA A 19 -1.57 -1.24 34.02
N SER A 20 -2.78 -1.75 34.27
CA SER A 20 -3.01 -3.17 34.46
C SER A 20 -2.32 -3.95 33.34
N PRO A 21 -1.56 -5.02 33.63
CA PRO A 21 -1.03 -5.87 32.58
C PRO A 21 -2.22 -6.56 31.91
N VAL A 22 -2.66 -5.99 30.78
CA VAL A 22 -3.73 -6.51 29.92
C VAL A 22 -3.45 -7.99 29.65
N ARG A 23 -4.35 -8.88 30.11
CA ARG A 23 -4.14 -10.33 30.02
C ARG A 23 -4.16 -10.76 28.56
N ALA A 24 -3.54 -11.89 28.24
CA ALA A 24 -3.54 -12.42 26.87
C ALA A 24 -4.96 -12.62 26.29
N GLN A 25 -5.96 -12.90 27.15
CA GLN A 25 -7.38 -12.98 26.78
C GLN A 25 -7.98 -11.60 26.45
N ASP A 26 -7.55 -10.53 27.13
CA ASP A 26 -7.97 -9.16 26.83
C ASP A 26 -7.34 -8.63 25.53
N ARG A 27 -6.23 -9.23 25.09
CA ARG A 27 -5.60 -8.93 23.79
C ARG A 27 -6.38 -9.49 22.61
N GLU A 28 -7.19 -10.53 22.81
CA GLU A 28 -8.02 -11.13 21.77
C GLU A 28 -9.23 -10.23 21.45
N SER A 29 -9.82 -9.61 22.47
CA SER A 29 -10.87 -8.57 22.37
C SER A 29 -10.37 -7.21 21.87
N LEU A 30 -9.05 -7.01 21.75
CA LEU A 30 -8.42 -5.81 21.17
C LEU A 30 -8.03 -6.01 19.69
N ARG A 31 -8.22 -7.20 19.12
CA ARG A 31 -8.01 -7.42 17.68
C ARG A 31 -9.17 -6.75 16.93
N PRO A 32 -8.89 -5.89 15.94
CA PRO A 32 -9.96 -5.28 15.16
C PRO A 32 -10.78 -6.37 14.47
N THR A 33 -12.10 -6.22 14.50
CA THR A 33 -13.02 -7.10 13.78
C THR A 33 -12.77 -7.01 12.27
N PRO A 34 -13.20 -8.00 11.47
CA PRO A 34 -13.08 -7.91 10.01
C PRO A 34 -13.66 -6.62 9.44
N GLN A 35 -14.78 -6.15 9.98
CA GLN A 35 -15.38 -4.88 9.56
C GLN A 35 -14.47 -3.68 9.90
N GLN A 36 -13.91 -3.64 11.11
CA GLN A 36 -12.98 -2.58 11.50
C GLN A 36 -11.73 -2.56 10.62
N VAL A 37 -11.21 -3.72 10.20
CA VAL A 37 -10.09 -3.79 9.25
C VAL A 37 -10.50 -3.23 7.88
N LEU A 38 -11.70 -3.56 7.39
CA LEU A 38 -12.21 -2.99 6.14
C LEU A 38 -12.37 -1.46 6.22
N ASP A 39 -12.82 -0.94 7.35
CA ASP A 39 -12.99 0.50 7.56
C ASP A 39 -11.63 1.20 7.63
N LEU A 40 -10.65 0.64 8.34
CA LEU A 40 -9.26 1.13 8.33
C LEU A 40 -8.66 1.19 6.92
N LYS A 41 -8.91 0.17 6.08
CA LYS A 41 -8.46 0.16 4.68
C LYS A 41 -9.10 1.29 3.87
N ARG A 42 -10.42 1.45 3.98
CA ARG A 42 -11.16 2.51 3.29
C ARG A 42 -10.67 3.89 3.72
N ASP A 43 -10.53 4.11 5.02
CA ASP A 43 -10.07 5.38 5.57
C ASP A 43 -8.62 5.69 5.16
N ALA A 44 -7.75 4.68 5.09
CA ALA A 44 -6.38 4.85 4.60
C ALA A 44 -6.36 5.28 3.11
N ALA A 45 -7.18 4.63 2.27
CA ALA A 45 -7.30 4.99 0.86
C ALA A 45 -7.90 6.39 0.67
N GLN A 46 -8.89 6.77 1.48
CA GLN A 46 -9.45 8.12 1.48
C GLN A 46 -8.44 9.17 1.95
N ALA A 47 -7.65 8.88 2.98
CA ALA A 47 -6.59 9.77 3.45
C ALA A 47 -5.57 10.04 2.32
N LEU A 48 -5.18 9.01 1.55
CA LEU A 48 -4.37 9.23 0.34
C LEU A 48 -5.05 10.14 -0.68
N ALA A 49 -6.34 9.93 -0.96
CA ALA A 49 -7.09 10.76 -1.90
C ALA A 49 -7.16 12.24 -1.45
N ARG A 50 -7.16 12.49 -0.14
CA ARG A 50 -7.09 13.83 0.47
C ARG A 50 -5.67 14.39 0.63
N ASN A 51 -4.67 13.73 0.04
CA ASN A 51 -3.25 14.10 0.17
C ASN A 51 -2.76 14.14 1.65
N GLU A 52 -3.24 13.20 2.48
CA GLU A 52 -2.83 13.00 3.88
C GLU A 52 -1.97 11.72 4.04
N PRO A 53 -0.78 11.61 3.42
CA PRO A 53 -0.04 10.34 3.34
C PRO A 53 0.43 9.82 4.70
N LYS A 54 0.75 10.70 5.66
CA LYS A 54 1.10 10.28 7.03
C LYS A 54 -0.06 9.57 7.73
N ARG A 55 -1.28 10.08 7.55
CA ARG A 55 -2.48 9.45 8.11
C ARG A 55 -2.78 8.12 7.43
N ALA A 56 -2.61 8.07 6.10
CA ALA A 56 -2.75 6.83 5.34
C ALA A 56 -1.80 5.74 5.83
N ILE A 57 -0.53 6.05 6.09
CA ILE A 57 0.45 5.11 6.67
C ILE A 57 -0.03 4.59 8.02
N THR A 58 -0.45 5.47 8.92
CA THR A 58 -0.94 5.07 10.25
C THR A 58 -2.12 4.11 10.17
N LEU A 59 -3.12 4.42 9.34
CA LEU A 59 -4.32 3.60 9.18
C LEU A 59 -4.02 2.27 8.48
N ALA A 60 -3.24 2.30 7.39
CA ALA A 60 -2.84 1.11 6.67
C ALA A 60 -1.96 0.19 7.53
N ALA A 61 -1.06 0.73 8.35
CA ALA A 61 -0.25 -0.07 9.28
C ALA A 61 -1.09 -0.74 10.36
N GLN A 62 -2.16 -0.10 10.84
CA GLN A 62 -3.12 -0.73 11.76
C GLN A 62 -3.87 -1.87 11.08
N ALA A 63 -4.36 -1.65 9.85
CA ALA A 63 -4.99 -2.71 9.07
C ALA A 63 -4.02 -3.87 8.80
N ASN A 64 -2.75 -3.58 8.49
CA ASN A 64 -1.74 -4.57 8.16
C ASN A 64 -1.45 -5.52 9.33
N ARG A 65 -1.43 -5.01 10.57
CA ARG A 65 -1.24 -5.83 11.77
C ARG A 65 -2.35 -6.88 11.94
N ALA A 66 -3.55 -6.58 11.45
CA ALA A 66 -4.69 -7.47 11.52
C ALA A 66 -4.79 -8.40 10.31
N MET A 67 -4.33 -7.96 9.14
CA MET A 67 -4.38 -8.71 7.88
C MET A 67 -3.09 -8.52 7.09
N PRO A 68 -2.01 -9.25 7.44
CA PRO A 68 -0.65 -8.99 6.95
C PRO A 68 -0.39 -9.43 5.51
N ASP A 69 -1.34 -10.09 4.85
CA ASP A 69 -1.20 -10.66 3.50
C ASP A 69 -2.13 -10.00 2.47
N ASP A 70 -2.71 -8.84 2.79
CA ASP A 70 -3.62 -8.11 1.91
C ASP A 70 -2.89 -7.09 1.04
N LEU A 71 -2.92 -7.32 -0.27
CA LEU A 71 -2.22 -6.49 -1.24
C LEU A 71 -2.71 -5.05 -1.32
N GLU A 72 -3.98 -4.76 -1.00
CA GLU A 72 -4.50 -3.39 -1.03
C GLU A 72 -3.91 -2.53 0.09
N ILE A 73 -3.62 -3.15 1.23
CA ILE A 73 -2.94 -2.49 2.35
C ILE A 73 -1.53 -2.08 1.92
N TYR A 74 -0.76 -3.01 1.34
CA TYR A 74 0.58 -2.69 0.86
C TYR A 74 0.57 -1.69 -0.30
N SER A 75 -0.38 -1.79 -1.23
CA SER A 75 -0.59 -0.81 -2.30
C SER A 75 -0.79 0.61 -1.75
N THR A 76 -1.54 0.74 -0.66
CA THR A 76 -1.72 2.00 0.07
C THR A 76 -0.43 2.49 0.70
N LEU A 77 0.32 1.61 1.38
CA LEU A 77 1.62 1.94 1.98
C LEU A 77 2.62 2.41 0.93
N VAL A 78 2.78 1.70 -0.19
CA VAL A 78 3.67 2.09 -1.30
C VAL A 78 3.34 3.51 -1.75
N ARG A 79 2.07 3.78 -2.09
CA ARG A 79 1.64 5.09 -2.58
C ARG A 79 1.86 6.19 -1.55
N ALA A 80 1.63 5.92 -0.27
CA ALA A 80 1.82 6.90 0.79
C ALA A 80 3.30 7.22 1.03
N HIS A 81 4.17 6.20 0.96
CA HIS A 81 5.61 6.39 1.07
C HIS A 81 6.17 7.16 -0.14
N LEU A 82 5.73 6.84 -1.36
CA LEU A 82 6.09 7.60 -2.56
C LEU A 82 5.65 9.07 -2.47
N ALA A 83 4.44 9.34 -1.99
CA ALA A 83 3.94 10.71 -1.80
C ALA A 83 4.77 11.52 -0.78
N LEU A 84 5.45 10.86 0.16
CA LEU A 84 6.37 11.48 1.10
C LEU A 84 7.83 11.53 0.61
N GLY A 85 8.13 10.97 -0.57
CA GLY A 85 9.51 10.81 -1.05
C GLY A 85 10.30 9.71 -0.32
N ASN A 86 9.64 8.87 0.48
CA ASN A 86 10.25 7.78 1.23
C ASN A 86 10.46 6.54 0.34
N ILE A 87 11.29 6.69 -0.70
CA ILE A 87 11.50 5.66 -1.73
C ILE A 87 11.95 4.30 -1.15
N PRO A 88 12.88 4.22 -0.19
CA PRO A 88 13.32 2.93 0.35
C PRO A 88 12.20 2.12 1.01
N GLU A 89 11.29 2.80 1.71
CA GLU A 89 10.16 2.11 2.33
C GLU A 89 9.11 1.72 1.27
N ALA A 90 8.86 2.56 0.26
CA ALA A 90 7.99 2.20 -0.85
C ALA A 90 8.52 0.96 -1.61
N GLU A 91 9.82 0.89 -1.87
CA GLU A 91 10.47 -0.27 -2.49
C GLU A 91 10.30 -1.53 -1.66
N LYS A 92 10.56 -1.46 -0.35
CA LYS A 92 10.36 -2.59 0.57
C LYS A 92 8.93 -3.12 0.54
N GLN A 93 7.94 -2.23 0.59
CA GLN A 93 6.52 -2.64 0.55
C GLN A 93 6.14 -3.23 -0.81
N ALA A 94 6.63 -2.66 -1.92
CA ALA A 94 6.38 -3.18 -3.26
C ALA A 94 7.05 -4.54 -3.49
N GLN A 95 8.27 -4.74 -2.97
CA GLN A 95 8.95 -6.04 -3.00
C GLN A 95 8.15 -7.08 -2.22
N TRP A 96 7.67 -6.74 -1.02
CA TRP A 96 6.83 -7.65 -0.24
C TRP A 96 5.55 -8.05 -0.98
N MET A 97 4.93 -7.15 -1.75
CA MET A 97 3.78 -7.49 -2.59
C MET A 97 4.12 -8.53 -3.67
N LEU A 98 5.33 -8.46 -4.25
CA LEU A 98 5.84 -9.45 -5.20
C LEU A 98 6.21 -10.77 -4.51
N ASP A 99 6.70 -10.72 -3.28
CA ASP A 99 6.99 -11.94 -2.51
C ASP A 99 5.68 -12.66 -2.11
N LEU A 100 4.66 -11.90 -1.69
CA LEU A 100 3.33 -12.44 -1.37
C LEU A 100 2.64 -13.04 -2.60
N ARG A 101 2.64 -12.30 -3.73
CA ARG A 101 2.00 -12.72 -4.99
C ARG A 101 2.78 -12.17 -6.19
N THR A 102 3.78 -12.93 -6.62
CA THR A 102 4.79 -12.53 -7.63
C THR A 102 4.21 -12.03 -8.94
N GLU A 103 3.11 -12.61 -9.38
CA GLU A 103 2.51 -12.29 -10.67
C GLU A 103 1.21 -11.50 -10.54
N HIS A 104 0.89 -10.95 -9.36
CA HIS A 104 -0.35 -10.22 -9.21
C HIS A 104 -0.27 -8.85 -9.91
N PRO A 105 -1.23 -8.46 -10.78
CA PRO A 105 -1.17 -7.21 -11.54
C PRO A 105 -1.00 -5.96 -10.67
N LEU A 106 -1.59 -5.95 -9.47
CA LEU A 106 -1.42 -4.85 -8.52
C LEU A 106 0.01 -4.73 -8.01
N SER A 107 0.67 -5.85 -7.69
CA SER A 107 2.06 -5.88 -7.23
C SER A 107 3.00 -5.35 -8.30
N LEU A 108 2.80 -5.79 -9.55
CA LEU A 108 3.55 -5.31 -10.72
C LEU A 108 3.37 -3.80 -10.94
N GLN A 109 2.13 -3.28 -10.85
CA GLN A 109 1.86 -1.84 -10.96
C GLN A 109 2.54 -1.02 -9.86
N ARG A 110 2.58 -1.51 -8.62
CA ARG A 110 3.24 -0.80 -7.51
C ARG A 110 4.76 -0.84 -7.61
N ALA A 111 5.33 -1.97 -8.05
CA ALA A 111 6.74 -2.03 -8.40
C ALA A 111 7.09 -1.08 -9.57
N ALA A 112 6.20 -0.91 -10.55
CA ALA A 112 6.36 0.07 -11.62
C ALA A 112 6.35 1.52 -11.09
N ASP A 113 5.48 1.86 -10.13
CA ASP A 113 5.48 3.19 -9.51
C ASP A 113 6.79 3.50 -8.78
N VAL A 114 7.36 2.51 -8.08
CA VAL A 114 8.66 2.67 -7.40
C VAL A 114 9.77 2.91 -8.43
N ARG A 115 9.80 2.14 -9.51
CA ARG A 115 10.76 2.34 -10.60
C ARG A 115 10.57 3.68 -11.30
N GLU A 116 9.34 4.15 -11.47
CA GLU A 116 9.04 5.49 -11.96
C GLU A 116 9.66 6.56 -11.07
N ALA A 117 9.53 6.42 -9.74
CA ALA A 117 10.10 7.37 -8.78
C ALA A 117 11.64 7.38 -8.78
N LEU A 118 12.27 6.26 -9.14
CA LEU A 118 13.72 6.13 -9.34
C LEU A 118 14.19 6.58 -10.73
N GLY A 119 13.29 7.01 -11.62
CA GLY A 119 13.63 7.37 -13.01
C GLY A 119 13.91 6.18 -13.93
N GLN A 120 13.64 4.96 -13.48
CA GLN A 120 13.88 3.71 -14.20
C GLN A 120 12.71 3.38 -15.14
N PHE A 121 12.45 4.27 -16.11
CA PHE A 121 11.23 4.22 -16.93
C PHE A 121 11.10 2.94 -17.76
N ASP A 122 12.18 2.42 -18.34
CA ASP A 122 12.14 1.17 -19.10
C ASP A 122 11.75 -0.02 -18.25
N GLY A 123 12.36 -0.13 -17.06
CA GLY A 123 12.04 -1.17 -16.10
C GLY A 123 10.61 -1.05 -15.56
N ALA A 124 10.08 0.16 -15.41
CA ALA A 124 8.68 0.38 -15.01
C ALA A 124 7.70 -0.02 -16.13
N ILE A 125 7.98 0.33 -17.38
CA ILE A 125 7.16 -0.03 -18.55
C ILE A 125 7.11 -1.55 -18.74
N ALA A 126 8.23 -2.25 -18.55
CA ALA A 126 8.27 -3.71 -18.64
C ALA A 126 7.28 -4.37 -17.64
N LEU A 127 7.28 -3.91 -16.38
CA LEU A 127 6.35 -4.40 -15.36
C LEU A 127 4.89 -4.11 -15.70
N LEU A 128 4.60 -2.96 -16.33
CA LEU A 128 3.24 -2.64 -16.76
C LEU A 128 2.78 -3.50 -17.93
N ASN A 129 3.67 -3.84 -18.87
CA ASN A 129 3.34 -4.80 -19.93
C ASN A 129 3.02 -6.18 -19.36
N ASP A 130 3.78 -6.62 -18.36
CA ASP A 130 3.51 -7.87 -17.65
C ASP A 130 2.15 -7.82 -16.93
N ALA A 131 1.84 -6.72 -16.25
CA ALA A 131 0.55 -6.50 -15.61
C ALA A 131 -0.61 -6.50 -16.63
N TYR A 132 -0.42 -5.85 -17.78
CA TYR A 132 -1.41 -5.77 -18.85
C TYR A 132 -1.83 -7.15 -19.37
N GLY A 133 -0.87 -8.06 -19.54
CA GLY A 133 -1.13 -9.44 -19.97
C GLY A 133 -1.92 -10.29 -18.96
N ARG A 134 -2.06 -9.82 -17.72
CA ARG A 134 -2.65 -10.57 -16.60
C ARG A 134 -4.02 -10.06 -16.19
N VAL A 135 -4.36 -8.81 -16.50
CA VAL A 135 -5.69 -8.25 -16.23
C VAL A 135 -6.71 -8.70 -17.29
N ARG A 136 -7.98 -8.80 -16.87
CA ARG A 136 -9.04 -9.34 -17.73
C ARG A 136 -10.03 -8.28 -18.19
N THR A 137 -10.30 -7.29 -17.35
CA THR A 137 -11.35 -6.32 -17.66
C THR A 137 -10.82 -5.18 -18.54
N PRO A 138 -11.66 -4.60 -19.40
CA PRO A 138 -11.30 -3.40 -20.15
C PRO A 138 -10.84 -2.25 -19.25
N SER A 139 -11.53 -2.04 -18.12
CA SER A 139 -11.19 -0.95 -17.18
C SER A 139 -9.79 -1.11 -16.57
N GLU A 140 -9.40 -2.32 -16.18
CA GLU A 140 -8.03 -2.58 -15.68
C GLU A 140 -6.98 -2.37 -16.78
N LYS A 141 -7.27 -2.81 -18.01
CA LYS A 141 -6.39 -2.60 -19.16
C LYS A 141 -6.19 -1.12 -19.45
N VAL A 142 -7.28 -0.33 -19.44
CA VAL A 142 -7.23 1.13 -19.61
C VAL A 142 -6.37 1.79 -18.53
N ALA A 143 -6.50 1.38 -17.27
CA ALA A 143 -5.69 1.93 -16.19
C ALA A 143 -4.19 1.69 -16.42
N ILE A 144 -3.82 0.46 -16.81
CA ILE A 144 -2.42 0.09 -17.09
C ILE A 144 -1.88 0.81 -18.32
N LEU A 145 -2.63 0.88 -19.42
CA LEU A 145 -2.25 1.62 -20.63
C LEU A 145 -2.05 3.11 -20.35
N THR A 146 -2.93 3.70 -19.55
CA THR A 146 -2.83 5.12 -19.16
C THR A 146 -1.58 5.37 -18.32
N GLN A 147 -1.27 4.46 -17.39
CA GLN A 147 -0.03 4.53 -16.60
C GLN A 147 1.20 4.39 -17.49
N ALA A 148 1.23 3.39 -18.39
CA ALA A 148 2.35 3.16 -19.30
C ALA A 148 2.54 4.33 -20.26
N ALA A 149 1.47 4.94 -20.77
CA ALA A 149 1.53 6.15 -21.60
C ALA A 149 2.19 7.32 -20.85
N ARG A 150 1.84 7.54 -19.57
CA ARG A 150 2.48 8.56 -18.72
C ARG A 150 4.00 8.31 -18.61
N LEU A 151 4.41 7.06 -18.40
CA LEU A 151 5.84 6.70 -18.33
C LEU A 151 6.57 6.93 -19.66
N GLN A 152 5.94 6.57 -20.79
CA GLN A 152 6.51 6.82 -22.11
C GLN A 152 6.74 8.32 -22.36
N ARG A 153 5.82 9.20 -21.92
CA ARG A 153 6.04 10.66 -21.99
C ARG A 153 7.21 11.11 -21.12
N LYS A 154 7.29 10.62 -19.87
CA LYS A 154 8.43 10.93 -18.98
C LYS A 154 9.77 10.45 -19.55
N ALA A 155 9.77 9.38 -20.33
CA ALA A 155 10.93 8.87 -21.04
C ALA A 155 11.21 9.60 -22.39
N GLY A 156 10.45 10.64 -22.73
CA GLY A 156 10.61 11.40 -23.99
C GLY A 156 10.07 10.71 -25.25
N ARG A 157 9.25 9.66 -25.09
CA ARG A 157 8.76 8.80 -26.19
C ARG A 157 7.31 9.13 -26.53
N GLU A 158 7.05 10.35 -26.97
CA GLU A 158 5.69 10.87 -27.20
C GLU A 158 4.87 10.01 -28.18
N ALA A 159 5.48 9.54 -29.27
CA ALA A 159 4.81 8.67 -30.23
C ALA A 159 4.33 7.34 -29.61
N SER A 160 5.12 6.75 -28.71
CA SER A 160 4.70 5.54 -27.98
C SER A 160 3.61 5.83 -26.97
N ALA A 161 3.70 6.95 -26.25
CA ALA A 161 2.64 7.37 -25.33
C ALA A 161 1.30 7.56 -26.05
N GLN A 162 1.31 8.24 -27.20
CA GLN A 162 0.09 8.50 -27.97
C GLN A 162 -0.57 7.22 -28.48
N ARG A 163 0.23 6.23 -28.91
CA ARG A 163 -0.29 4.91 -29.30
C ARG A 163 -1.02 4.21 -28.15
N LEU A 164 -0.45 4.23 -26.94
CA LEU A 164 -1.06 3.61 -25.77
C LEU A 164 -2.36 4.30 -25.33
N ILE A 165 -2.42 5.63 -25.42
CA ILE A 165 -3.66 6.38 -25.15
C ILE A 165 -4.74 6.04 -26.17
N GLU A 166 -4.39 5.92 -27.45
CA GLU A 166 -5.33 5.53 -28.49
C GLU A 166 -5.86 4.11 -28.27
N GLU A 167 -5.00 3.17 -27.86
CA GLU A 167 -5.42 1.83 -27.48
C GLU A 167 -6.37 1.85 -26.28
N ALA A 168 -6.07 2.64 -25.24
CA ALA A 168 -6.92 2.78 -24.08
C ALA A 168 -8.32 3.32 -24.46
N ARG A 169 -8.38 4.31 -25.36
CA ARG A 169 -9.64 4.89 -25.86
C ARG A 169 -10.50 3.87 -26.61
N LYS A 170 -9.90 2.94 -27.35
CA LYS A 170 -10.64 1.87 -28.04
C LYS A 170 -11.27 0.87 -27.08
N LEU A 171 -10.67 0.67 -25.91
CA LEU A 171 -11.17 -0.25 -24.88
C LEU A 171 -12.30 0.37 -24.03
N ALA A 172 -12.36 1.70 -23.96
CA ALA A 172 -13.43 2.46 -23.30
C ALA A 172 -13.88 3.59 -24.24
N PRO A 173 -14.61 3.25 -25.34
CA PRO A 173 -15.16 4.28 -26.20
C PRO A 173 -16.11 5.14 -25.37
N GLU A 174 -15.96 6.47 -25.42
CA GLU A 174 -16.99 7.35 -24.88
C GLU A 174 -18.31 7.02 -25.59
N GLU A 175 -19.37 6.74 -24.83
CA GLU A 175 -20.71 6.70 -25.41
C GLU A 175 -20.95 8.07 -26.06
N PRO A 176 -21.43 8.12 -27.32
CA PRO A 176 -21.79 9.38 -27.93
C PRO A 176 -22.78 10.09 -27.01
N LYS A 177 -22.44 11.32 -26.59
CA LYS A 177 -23.39 12.15 -25.84
C LYS A 177 -24.65 12.30 -26.70
N PRO A 178 -25.85 12.05 -26.12
CA PRO A 178 -27.10 12.22 -26.86
C PRO A 178 -27.31 13.65 -27.35
#